data_AF-A0A7Y4IRI1-F1
#
_entry.id   AF-A0A7Y4IRI1-F1
#
_cell.length_a   1.000
_cell.length_b   1.000
_cell.length_c   1.000
_cell.angle_alpha   90.00
_cell.angle_beta   90.00
_cell.angle_gamma   90.00
#
_symmetry.space_group_name_H-M   'P 1'
#
loop_
_entity.id
_entity.type
_entity.pdbx_description
1 polymer ?
#
loop_
_entity_poly.entity_id
_entity_poly.type
_entity_poly.pdbx_seq_one_letter_code
_entity_poly.pdbx_strand_id
1 'polypeptide(L)'
;MTNWNYQLTHFVTSAPDIRHLPADTGIEVAFAGRTNAGKSSALNTLTNQKNLARTSKTPGRTQLINLFEVAEGKRLVDLPGYGYAQVPEEM
;
A
#
# COMPACT_ATOMS: atom_id res chain seq x y z
N MET A 1 11.14 3.06 -24.10
CA MET A 1 10.66 3.05 -22.70
C MET A 1 9.96 1.73 -22.47
N THR A 2 10.30 1.01 -21.40
CA THR A 2 9.64 -0.25 -21.05
C THR A 2 8.24 0.05 -20.50
N ASN A 3 7.21 -0.61 -21.02
CA ASN A 3 5.83 -0.41 -20.57
C ASN A 3 5.43 -1.58 -19.67
N TRP A 4 5.07 -1.32 -18.42
CA TRP A 4 4.67 -2.33 -17.44
C TRP A 4 3.16 -2.41 -17.32
N ASN A 5 2.61 -3.62 -17.28
CA ASN A 5 1.16 -3.81 -17.09
C ASN A 5 0.81 -3.81 -15.60
N TYR A 6 0.44 -2.64 -15.07
CA TYR A 6 0.01 -2.48 -13.67
C TYR A 6 -1.23 -3.29 -13.29
N GLN A 7 -2.00 -3.81 -14.25
CA GLN A 7 -3.17 -4.64 -13.97
C GLN A 7 -2.82 -6.07 -13.54
N LEU A 8 -1.58 -6.50 -13.76
CA LEU A 8 -1.06 -7.79 -13.29
C LEU A 8 -0.48 -7.73 -11.87
N THR A 9 -0.57 -6.57 -11.22
CA THR A 9 -0.07 -6.39 -9.86
C THR A 9 -0.73 -7.38 -8.92
N HIS A 10 0.04 -8.02 -8.05
CA HIS A 10 -0.48 -8.96 -7.07
C HIS A 10 0.16 -8.73 -5.70
N PHE A 11 -0.56 -9.14 -4.64
CA PHE A 11 -0.08 -9.05 -3.27
C PHE A 11 1.06 -10.05 -3.04
N VAL A 12 2.14 -9.59 -2.39
CA VAL A 12 3.29 -10.42 -2.03
C VAL A 12 3.24 -10.76 -0.54
N THR A 13 3.28 -9.75 0.32
CA THR A 13 3.32 -9.94 1.78
C THR A 13 2.91 -8.68 2.53
N SER A 14 2.59 -8.85 3.81
CA SER A 14 2.42 -7.80 4.79
C SER A 14 3.43 -7.99 5.91
N ALA A 15 4.18 -6.94 6.24
CA ALA A 15 5.21 -6.97 7.27
C ALA A 15 4.91 -5.96 8.38
N PRO A 16 5.09 -6.32 9.67
CA PRO A 16 4.91 -5.39 10.77
C PRO A 16 6.02 -4.32 10.82
N ASP A 17 7.19 -4.65 10.29
CA ASP A 17 8.32 -3.74 10.18
C ASP A 17 9.27 -4.19 9.06
N ILE A 18 10.25 -3.36 8.74
CA ILE A 18 11.20 -3.57 7.63
C ILE A 18 12.03 -4.86 7.75
N ARG A 19 12.20 -5.44 8.95
CA ARG A 19 13.00 -6.65 9.16
C ARG A 19 12.28 -7.91 8.72
N HIS A 20 10.96 -7.83 8.56
CA HIS A 20 10.10 -8.91 8.09
C HIS A 20 9.79 -8.80 6.60
N LEU A 21 10.42 -7.86 5.90
CA LEU A 21 10.33 -7.74 4.45
C LEU A 21 11.31 -8.71 3.76
N PRO A 22 11.03 -9.10 2.51
CA PRO A 22 12.02 -9.74 1.65
C PRO A 22 13.27 -8.87 1.50
N ALA A 23 14.34 -9.45 0.95
CA ALA A 23 15.55 -8.69 0.64
C ALA A 23 15.25 -7.48 -0.26
N ASP A 24 15.73 -6.31 0.16
CA ASP A 24 15.59 -5.05 -0.57
C ASP A 24 16.43 -5.09 -1.86
N THR A 25 15.80 -5.55 -2.94
CA THR A 25 16.44 -5.76 -4.25
C THR A 25 15.54 -5.28 -5.38
N GLY A 26 16.09 -4.58 -6.37
CA GLY A 26 15.30 -4.06 -7.49
C GLY A 26 14.78 -2.64 -7.23
N ILE A 27 13.52 -2.36 -7.58
CA ILE A 27 12.93 -1.02 -7.46
C ILE A 27 11.60 -1.10 -6.72
N GLU A 28 11.44 -0.22 -5.72
CA GLU A 28 10.21 -0.07 -4.95
C GLU A 28 9.69 1.36 -5.04
N VAL A 29 8.36 1.51 -5.17
CA VAL A 29 7.67 2.80 -5.09
C VAL A 29 6.70 2.77 -3.90
N ALA A 30 7.00 3.58 -2.88
CA ALA A 30 6.22 3.62 -1.66
C ALA A 30 5.18 4.74 -1.66
N PHE A 31 3.96 4.41 -1.22
CA PHE A 31 2.87 5.33 -0.96
C PHE A 31 2.87 5.70 0.52
N ALA A 32 3.23 6.94 0.84
CA ALA A 32 3.22 7.49 2.19
C ALA A 32 2.20 8.62 2.32
N GLY A 33 1.65 8.81 3.52
CA GLY A 33 0.65 9.85 3.77
C GLY A 33 -0.23 9.56 4.97
N ARG A 34 -1.00 10.56 5.41
CA ARG A 34 -1.86 10.46 6.59
C ARG A 34 -2.86 9.31 6.51
N THR A 35 -3.36 8.85 7.66
CA THR A 35 -4.53 7.96 7.71
C THR A 35 -5.68 8.57 6.90
N ASN A 36 -6.35 7.76 6.08
CA ASN A 36 -7.44 8.18 5.17
C ASN A 36 -7.05 9.20 4.08
N ALA A 37 -5.76 9.44 3.81
CA ALA A 37 -5.30 10.31 2.72
C ALA A 37 -5.51 9.73 1.29
N GLY A 38 -6.06 8.52 1.16
CA GLY A 38 -6.34 7.90 -0.13
C GLY A 38 -5.22 7.03 -0.72
N LYS A 39 -4.17 6.67 0.04
CA LYS A 39 -3.05 5.81 -0.43
C LYS A 39 -3.52 4.52 -1.09
N SER A 40 -4.27 3.69 -0.34
CA SER A 40 -4.77 2.41 -0.83
C SER A 40 -5.77 2.58 -1.98
N SER A 41 -6.54 3.68 -2.00
CA SER A 41 -7.42 4.02 -3.12
C SER A 41 -6.62 4.35 -4.38
N ALA A 42 -5.57 5.16 -4.28
CA ALA A 42 -4.69 5.49 -5.40
C ALA A 42 -3.99 4.25 -5.96
N LEU A 43 -3.54 3.34 -5.09
CA LEU A 43 -2.97 2.05 -5.50
C LEU A 43 -4.00 1.21 -6.28
N ASN A 44 -5.21 1.05 -5.75
CA ASN A 44 -6.29 0.32 -6.43
C ASN A 44 -6.68 0.95 -7.79
N THR A 45 -6.67 2.27 -7.88
CA THR A 45 -6.92 2.99 -9.14
C THR A 45 -5.78 2.78 -10.13
N LEU A 46 -4.52 2.89 -9.69
CA LEU A 46 -3.34 2.70 -10.54
C LEU A 46 -3.28 1.28 -11.14
N THR A 47 -3.64 0.27 -10.35
CA THR A 47 -3.62 -1.13 -10.79
C THR A 47 -4.93 -1.56 -11.45
N ASN A 48 -5.96 -0.71 -11.49
CA ASN A 48 -7.32 -1.07 -11.91
C ASN A 48 -7.89 -2.30 -11.16
N GLN A 49 -7.54 -2.45 -9.88
CA GLN A 49 -7.99 -3.56 -9.03
C GLN A 49 -8.66 -3.03 -7.76
N LYS A 50 -9.98 -3.22 -7.64
CA LYS A 50 -10.79 -2.61 -6.57
C LYS A 50 -10.42 -3.02 -5.14
N ASN A 51 -9.85 -4.20 -4.95
CA ASN A 51 -9.62 -4.81 -3.62
C ASN A 51 -8.18 -5.27 -3.39
N LEU A 52 -7.21 -4.76 -4.18
CA LEU A 52 -5.81 -5.15 -4.05
C LEU A 52 -5.22 -4.67 -2.72
N ALA A 53 -5.24 -3.35 -2.49
CA ALA A 53 -4.96 -2.76 -1.20
C ALA A 53 -6.26 -2.63 -0.40
N ARG A 54 -6.25 -3.15 0.83
CA ARG A 54 -7.42 -3.09 1.73
C ARG A 54 -7.62 -1.66 2.22
N THR A 55 -8.67 -1.00 1.74
CA THR A 55 -9.11 0.30 2.25
C THR A 55 -9.89 0.11 3.55
N SER A 56 -9.30 0.39 4.71
CA SER A 56 -10.06 0.46 5.96
C SER A 56 -10.49 1.90 6.24
N LYS A 57 -11.78 2.10 6.55
CA LYS A 57 -12.31 3.37 7.05
C LYS A 57 -12.05 3.56 8.55
N THR A 58 -11.69 2.49 9.27
CA THR A 58 -11.40 2.53 10.71
C THR A 58 -9.95 2.98 10.92
N PRO A 59 -9.71 4.09 11.65
CA PRO A 59 -8.36 4.52 12.01
C PRO A 59 -7.56 3.41 12.70
N GLY A 60 -6.28 3.28 12.38
CA GLY A 60 -5.36 2.34 13.04
C GLY A 60 -5.36 0.90 12.49
N ARG A 61 -6.10 0.61 11.41
CA ARG A 61 -6.25 -0.76 10.86
C ARG A 61 -5.19 -1.18 9.83
N THR A 62 -4.43 -0.25 9.26
CA THR A 62 -3.25 -0.56 8.43
C THR A 62 -1.99 -0.23 9.23
N GLN A 63 -1.54 -1.18 10.06
CA GLN A 63 -0.27 -1.11 10.79
C GLN A 63 0.88 -1.82 10.05
N LEU A 64 0.56 -2.55 8.99
CA LEU A 64 1.52 -3.35 8.24
C LEU A 64 1.98 -2.60 6.98
N ILE A 65 3.23 -2.81 6.62
CA ILE A 65 3.80 -2.50 5.31
C ILE A 65 3.28 -3.56 4.34
N ASN A 66 2.58 -3.17 3.29
CA ASN A 66 2.08 -4.12 2.28
C ASN A 66 2.89 -4.00 0.99
N LEU A 67 3.41 -5.13 0.50
CA LEU A 67 4.14 -5.22 -0.75
C LEU A 67 3.26 -5.81 -1.85
N PHE A 68 3.35 -5.21 -3.02
CA PHE A 68 2.67 -5.66 -4.24
C PHE A 68 3.67 -5.70 -5.39
N GLU A 69 3.75 -6.80 -6.13
CA GLU A 69 4.66 -6.94 -7.26
C GLU A 69 3.94 -6.64 -8.58
N VAL A 70 4.51 -5.73 -9.37
CA VAL A 70 3.99 -5.30 -10.69
C VAL A 70 4.64 -6.10 -11.82
N ALA A 71 5.93 -6.37 -11.66
CA ALA A 71 6.78 -7.16 -12.53
C ALA A 71 7.98 -7.63 -11.70
N GLU A 72 8.74 -8.59 -12.22
CA GLU A 72 9.91 -9.14 -11.52
C GLU A 72 10.84 -8.03 -11.00
N GLY A 73 11.03 -8.00 -9.68
CA GLY A 73 11.90 -7.03 -9.02
C GLY A 73 11.37 -5.60 -8.99
N LYS A 74 10.09 -5.37 -9.32
CA LYS A 74 9.42 -4.06 -9.33
C LYS A 74 8.17 -4.08 -8.47
N ARG A 75 8.17 -3.30 -7.39
CA ARG A 75 7.13 -3.35 -6.37
C ARG A 75 6.50 -2.00 -6.06
N LEU A 76 5.21 -2.04 -5.72
CA LEU A 76 4.50 -0.96 -5.05
C LEU A 76 4.41 -1.30 -3.57
N VAL A 77 4.57 -0.29 -2.71
CA VAL A 77 4.54 -0.44 -1.25
C VAL A 77 3.48 0.47 -0.66
N ASP A 78 2.48 -0.08 0.03
CA ASP A 78 1.52 0.70 0.83
C ASP A 78 2.02 0.78 2.26
N LEU A 79 2.48 1.96 2.68
CA LEU A 79 2.98 2.19 4.03
C LEU A 79 1.84 2.50 5.00
N PRO A 80 2.00 2.14 6.29
CA PRO A 80 1.04 2.51 7.31
C PRO A 80 0.83 4.03 7.35
N GLY A 81 -0.43 4.44 7.47
CA GLY A 81 -0.76 5.87 7.54
C GLY A 81 -0.27 6.48 8.85
N TYR A 82 0.39 7.63 8.77
CA TYR A 82 0.79 8.38 9.97
C TYR A 82 -0.29 9.39 10.40
N GLY A 83 -0.20 9.83 11.65
CA GLY A 83 -1.10 10.84 12.21
C GLY A 83 -2.49 10.31 12.56
N TYR A 84 -3.09 10.97 13.55
CA TYR A 84 -4.43 10.68 14.05
C TYR A 84 -5.48 11.05 12.99
N ALA A 85 -6.36 10.11 12.64
CA ALA A 85 -7.59 10.44 11.95
C ALA A 85 -8.55 10.98 13.02
N GLN A 86 -9.10 12.18 12.82
CA GLN A 86 -10.08 12.76 13.72
C GLN A 86 -11.10 11.70 14.13
N VAL A 87 -11.28 11.50 15.44
CA VAL A 87 -12.50 10.85 15.94
C VAL A 87 -13.64 11.76 15.47
N PRO A 88 -14.70 11.24 14.84
CA PRO A 88 -15.94 12.00 14.73
C PRO A 88 -16.28 12.52 16.12
N GLU A 89 -16.60 13.81 16.27
CA GLU A 89 -17.17 14.30 17.53
C GLU A 89 -18.41 13.45 17.84
N GLU A 90 -18.50 12.94 19.08
CA GLU A 90 -19.70 12.26 19.56
C GLU A 90 -20.88 13.22 19.38
N MET A 91 -21.87 12.80 18.58
CA MET A 91 -23.20 13.39 18.58
C MET A 91 -24.01 12.85 19.75
#